data_AF-A0A1F4FGM8-F1
#
_entry.id   AF-A0A1F4FGM8-F1
#
_cell.length_a   1.000
_cell.length_b   1.000
_cell.length_c   1.000
_cell.angle_alpha   90.00
_cell.angle_beta   90.00
_cell.angle_gamma   90.00
#
_symmetry.space_group_name_H-M   'P 1'
#
loop_
_entity.id
_entity.type
_entity.pdbx_description
1 polymer ?
#
loop_
_entity_poly.entity_id
_entity_poly.type
_entity_poly.pdbx_seq_one_letter_code
_entity_poly.pdbx_strand_id
1 'polypeptide(L)' 'MRSQLVTPFWKNALESLPAEMRARYVHEIEAAERWELRIAAFIEAGSRAKSALARMFQTPRSAH' A
#
# COMPACT_ATOMS: atom_id res chain seq x y z
N MET A 1 16.49 -17.96 -4.74
CA MET A 1 15.23 -17.47 -4.12
C MET A 1 14.72 -16.32 -4.97
N ARG A 2 13.47 -16.36 -5.43
CA ARG A 2 12.88 -15.30 -6.25
C ARG A 2 12.05 -14.41 -5.32
N SER A 3 12.39 -13.12 -5.21
CA SER A 3 11.69 -12.19 -4.35
C SER A 3 10.25 -11.98 -4.84
N GLN A 4 9.29 -11.92 -3.93
CA GLN A 4 7.88 -11.63 -4.21
C GLN A 4 7.59 -10.13 -4.25
N LEU A 5 8.64 -9.30 -4.25
CA LEU A 5 8.53 -7.86 -4.21
C LEU A 5 7.90 -7.32 -5.49
N VAL A 6 6.97 -6.40 -5.34
CA VAL A 6 6.17 -5.86 -6.45
C VAL A 6 6.62 -4.44 -6.80
N THR A 7 6.89 -3.61 -5.78
CA THR A 7 7.24 -2.21 -6.00
C THR A 7 8.71 -2.04 -6.37
N PRO A 8 9.03 -1.09 -7.27
CA PRO A 8 10.42 -0.80 -7.62
C PRO A 8 11.28 -0.39 -6.42
N PHE A 9 10.69 0.33 -5.46
CA PHE A 9 11.39 0.78 -4.26
C PHE A 9 11.93 -0.42 -3.45
N TRP A 10 11.08 -1.39 -3.13
CA TRP A 10 11.50 -2.53 -2.31
C TRP A 10 12.44 -3.48 -3.07
N LYS A 11 12.25 -3.64 -4.39
CA LYS A 11 13.21 -4.37 -5.23
C LYS A 11 14.61 -3.76 -5.13
N ASN A 12 14.71 -2.44 -5.32
CA ASN A 12 15.97 -1.71 -5.22
C ASN A 12 16.55 -1.76 -3.80
N ALA A 13 15.70 -1.72 -2.77
CA ALA A 13 16.12 -1.83 -1.38
C ALA A 13 16.71 -3.22 -1.05
N LEU A 14 16.17 -4.30 -1.62
CA LEU A 14 16.76 -5.63 -1.48
C LEU A 14 18.07 -5.73 -2.28
N GLU A 15 18.12 -5.15 -3.47
CA GLU A 15 19.31 -5.16 -4.32
C GLU A 15 20.47 -4.31 -3.79
N SER A 16 20.19 -3.26 -3.01
CA SER A 16 21.23 -2.45 -2.38
C SER A 16 21.98 -3.19 -1.27
N LEU A 17 21.41 -4.28 -0.73
CA LEU A 17 22.05 -5.10 0.29
C LEU A 17 23.13 -6.03 -0.29
N PRO A 18 24.20 -6.32 0.48
CA PRO A 18 25.14 -7.40 0.15
C PRO A 18 24.44 -8.75 -0.02
N ALA A 19 24.91 -9.59 -0.93
CA ALA A 19 24.25 -10.85 -1.31
C ALA A 19 23.98 -11.79 -0.12
N GLU A 20 24.92 -11.86 0.83
CA GLU A 20 24.79 -12.60 2.09
C GLU A 20 23.67 -12.08 3.00
N MET A 21 23.42 -10.77 2.98
CA MET A 21 22.37 -10.13 3.76
C MET A 21 21.00 -10.22 3.08
N ARG A 22 20.95 -10.31 1.75
CA ARG A 22 19.69 -10.46 1.00
C ARG A 22 18.91 -11.68 1.44
N ALA A 23 19.58 -12.83 1.58
CA ALA A 23 18.92 -14.07 2.03
C ALA A 23 18.36 -13.94 3.45
N ARG A 24 19.02 -13.15 4.30
CA ARG A 24 18.59 -12.92 5.68
C ARG A 24 17.40 -11.98 5.77
N TYR A 25 17.36 -10.91 4.98
CA TYR A 25 16.36 -9.83 5.09
C TYR A 25 15.24 -9.87 4.06
N VAL A 26 15.28 -10.80 3.09
CA VAL A 26 14.26 -10.89 2.03
C VAL A 26 12.85 -11.03 2.61
N HIS A 27 12.68 -11.79 3.70
CA HIS A 27 11.38 -12.01 4.31
C HIS A 27 10.86 -10.78 5.05
N GLU A 28 11.71 -10.05 5.77
CA GLU A 28 11.36 -8.80 6.44
C GLU A 28 11.00 -7.71 5.43
N ILE A 29 11.78 -7.59 4.35
CA ILE A 29 11.53 -6.63 3.26
C ILE A 29 10.20 -6.94 2.56
N GLU A 30 9.92 -8.21 2.28
CA GLU A 30 8.61 -8.63 1.73
C GLU A 30 7.45 -8.35 2.69
N ALA A 31 7.66 -8.54 4.00
CA ALA A 31 6.63 -8.22 4.99
C ALA A 31 6.37 -6.71 5.08
N ALA A 32 7.42 -5.89 5.02
CA ALA A 32 7.32 -4.44 5.02
C ALA A 32 6.55 -3.93 3.80
N GLU A 33 6.86 -4.43 2.60
CA GLU A 33 6.12 -4.07 1.38
C GLU A 33 4.63 -4.42 1.49
N ARG A 34 4.30 -5.62 1.96
CA ARG A 34 2.90 -6.03 2.13
C ARG A 34 2.15 -5.15 3.10
N TRP A 35 2.80 -4.70 4.17
CA TRP A 35 2.21 -3.78 5.13
C TRP A 35 1.96 -2.40 4.52
N GLU A 36 2.93 -1.86 3.80
CA GLU A 36 2.78 -0.58 3.11
C GLU A 36 1.62 -0.61 2.11
N LEU A 37 1.52 -1.66 1.29
CA LEU A 37 0.43 -1.83 0.31
C LEU A 37 -0.94 -1.94 0.99
N ARG A 38 -1.03 -2.64 2.14
CA ARG A 38 -2.27 -2.74 2.92
C ARG A 38 -2.68 -1.40 3.51
N ILE A 39 -1.73 -0.62 4.03
CA ILE A 39 -1.99 0.72 4.57
C ILE A 39 -2.49 1.64 3.45
N ALA A 40 -1.82 1.64 2.29
CA ALA A 40 -2.24 2.43 1.14
C ALA A 40 -3.67 2.07 0.68
N ALA A 41 -3.98 0.77 0.58
CA ALA A 41 -5.31 0.30 0.21
C ALA A 41 -6.37 0.71 1.25
N PHE A 42 -6.05 0.65 2.54
CA PHE A 42 -6.95 1.06 3.61
C PHE A 42 -7.23 2.57 3.57
N ILE A 43 -6.20 3.39 3.38
CA ILE A 43 -6.33 4.84 3.23
C ILE A 43 -7.21 5.17 2.02
N GLU A 44 -6.98 4.51 0.89
CA GLU A 44 -7.77 4.74 -0.32
C GLU A 44 -9.23 4.35 -0.13
N ALA A 45 -9.50 3.19 0.49
CA ALA A 45 -10.86 2.75 0.80
C ALA A 45 -11.56 3.73 1.75
N GLY A 46 -10.87 4.19 2.79
CA GLY A 46 -11.38 5.19 3.73
C GLY A 46 -11.68 6.53 3.06
N SER A 47 -10.80 6.97 2.15
CA SER A 47 -10.99 8.19 1.36
C SER A 47 -12.24 8.08 0.47
N ARG A 48 -12.38 6.95 -0.26
CA ARG A 48 -13.55 6.69 -1.12
C ARG A 48 -14.85 6.65 -0.30
N ALA A 49 -14.83 6.00 0.87
CA ALA A 49 -15.98 5.95 1.77
C ALA A 49 -16.37 7.35 2.27
N LYS A 50 -15.38 8.16 2.69
CA LYS A 50 -15.60 9.55 3.10
C LYS A 50 -16.18 10.38 1.95
N SER A 51 -15.65 10.24 0.74
CA SER A 51 -16.18 10.95 -0.44
C SER A 51 -17.61 10.53 -0.78
N ALA A 52 -17.92 9.23 -0.70
CA ALA A 52 -19.28 8.73 -0.93
C ALA A 52 -20.26 9.27 0.12
N LEU A 53 -19.85 9.25 1.40
CA LEU A 53 -20.64 9.81 2.50
C LEU A 53 -20.88 11.31 2.32
N ALA A 54 -19.83 12.07 1.99
CA ALA A 54 -19.93 13.50 1.73
C ALA A 54 -20.93 13.81 0.59
N ARG A 55 -20.90 13.03 -0.51
CA ARG A 55 -21.88 13.19 -1.59
C ARG A 55 -23.31 12.92 -1.13
N MET A 56 -23.54 11.92 -0.29
CA MET A 56 -24.87 11.62 0.23
C MET A 56 -25.45 12.79 1.04
N PHE A 57 -24.63 13.48 1.84
CA PHE A 57 -25.03 14.67 2.61
C PHE A 57 -25.03 15.98 1.81
N GLN A 58 -24.26 16.06 0.72
CA GLN A 58 -24.24 17.22 -0.18
C GLN A 58 -25.34 17.16 -1.24
N THR A 59 -26.06 16.04 -1.40
CA THR A 59 -27.30 16.01 -2.18
C THR A 59 -28.26 17.06 -1.61
N PRO A 60 -28.47 18.20 -2.27
CA PRO A 60 -29.39 19.19 -1.75
C PRO A 60 -30.78 18.58 -1.80
N ARG A 61 -31.60 18.79 -0.77
CA ARG A 61 -33.07 18.74 -0.89
C ARG A 61 -33.56 19.89 -1.78
N SER A 62 -33.02 20.04 -2.99
CA SER A 62 -33.59 20.87 -4.03
C SER A 62 -34.64 20.06 -4.76
N ALA A 63 -35.72 19.77 -4.04
CA ALA A 63 -37.00 19.37 -4.58
C ALA A 63 -38.06 20.06 -3.73
N HIS A 64 -38.30 21.33 -4.06
CA HIS A 64 -39.61 21.94 -4.29
C HIS A 64 -39.51 23.46 -4.30
#